data_AF-A0A8J9YI18-F1
#
_entry.id   AF-A0A8J9YI18-F1
#
_cell.length_a   1.000
_cell.length_b   1.000
_cell.length_c   1.000
_cell.angle_alpha   90.00
_cell.angle_beta   90.00
_cell.angle_gamma   90.00
#
_symmetry.space_group_name_H-M   'P 1'
#
loop_
_entity.id
_entity.type
_entity.pdbx_description
1 polymer ?
#
loop_
_entity_poly.entity_id
_entity_poly.type
_entity_poly.pdbx_seq_one_letter_code
_entity_poly.pdbx_strand_id
1 'polypeptide(L)'
;MSSIQTVLLGLLYEELSWDIGLPSDENEDCLPCLFLQFMVVENGLRVSKILQVFSKQAIMMDTLIEHFAGEYRKRLGQETPSEHANYDYHSDSGSISLPPLSRPDSPQRRLANKLSRLALATHDGRGHLLGGAGDWRSARHHPSWVLPKH
;
A
#
# COMPACT_ATOMS: atom_id res chain seq x y z
N MET A 1 8.58 11.97 30.94
CA MET A 1 7.38 12.15 30.07
C MET A 1 7.22 10.89 29.25
N SER A 2 6.18 10.08 29.48
CA SER A 2 5.90 8.90 28.66
C SER A 2 5.35 9.37 27.30
N SER A 3 6.12 9.21 26.23
CA SER A 3 5.59 9.42 24.88
C SER A 3 4.55 8.33 24.60
N ILE A 4 3.28 8.70 24.44
CA ILE A 4 2.24 7.77 24.04
C ILE A 4 2.49 7.43 22.57
N GLN A 5 3.08 6.25 22.33
CA GLN A 5 3.26 5.73 20.97
C GLN A 5 1.89 5.58 20.32
N THR A 6 1.69 6.31 19.23
CA THR A 6 0.43 6.29 18.48
C THR A 6 0.63 5.64 17.13
N VAL A 7 -0.08 4.56 16.86
CA VAL A 7 -0.15 3.97 15.51
C VAL A 7 -0.96 4.91 14.61
N LEU A 8 -0.40 5.24 13.44
CA LEU A 8 -1.06 6.12 12.45
C LEU A 8 -1.73 5.34 11.32
N LEU A 9 -1.12 4.23 10.90
CA LEU A 9 -1.55 3.40 9.78
C LEU A 9 -1.25 1.94 10.10
N GLY A 10 -2.20 1.06 9.85
CA GLY A 10 -2.03 -0.39 9.89
C GLY A 10 -2.70 -1.01 8.67
N LEU A 11 -1.92 -1.71 7.86
CA LEU A 11 -2.36 -2.36 6.63
C LEU A 11 -2.10 -3.85 6.70
N LEU A 12 -3.01 -4.65 6.14
CA LEU A 12 -2.76 -6.06 5.88
C LEU A 12 -1.93 -6.20 4.60
N TYR A 13 -1.15 -7.28 4.47
CA TYR A 13 -0.39 -7.56 3.24
C TYR A 13 -1.27 -7.70 1.99
N GLU A 14 -2.53 -8.11 2.16
CA GLU A 14 -3.52 -8.21 1.07
C GLU A 14 -4.13 -6.84 0.66
N GLU A 15 -3.95 -5.81 1.48
CA GLU A 15 -4.51 -4.46 1.27
C GLU A 15 -3.45 -3.42 0.84
N LEU A 16 -2.20 -3.84 0.75
CA LEU A 16 -1.03 -3.00 0.47
C LEU A 16 -0.37 -3.43 -0.84
N SER A 17 -0.05 -2.45 -1.68
CA SER A 17 0.99 -2.57 -2.71
C SER A 17 2.13 -1.64 -2.36
N TRP A 18 3.37 -2.07 -2.57
CA TRP A 18 4.53 -1.24 -2.29
C TRP A 18 5.53 -1.28 -3.43
N ASP A 19 6.36 -0.23 -3.50
CA ASP A 19 7.48 -0.11 -4.42
C ASP A 19 8.59 0.71 -3.75
N ILE A 20 9.83 0.58 -4.22
CA ILE A 20 10.99 1.30 -3.70
C ILE A 20 11.58 2.22 -4.78
N GLY A 21 11.73 3.49 -4.44
CA GLY A 21 12.51 4.45 -5.23
C GLY A 21 13.91 4.57 -4.66
N LEU A 22 14.92 4.32 -5.48
CA LEU A 22 16.32 4.56 -5.15
C LEU A 22 16.77 5.89 -5.77
N PRO A 23 17.58 6.68 -5.04
CA PRO A 23 18.01 7.98 -5.55
C PRO A 23 18.89 7.74 -6.77
N SER A 24 18.75 8.58 -7.79
CA SER A 24 19.72 8.61 -8.88
C SER A 24 21.09 9.04 -8.37
N ASP A 25 22.15 8.58 -9.02
CA ASP A 25 23.54 8.94 -8.70
C ASP A 25 23.80 10.47 -8.69
N GLU A 26 22.95 11.27 -9.33
CA GLU A 26 23.09 12.73 -9.39
C GLU A 26 22.61 13.49 -8.13
N ASN A 27 22.06 12.79 -7.12
CA ASN A 27 21.47 13.45 -5.95
C ASN A 27 21.79 12.73 -4.63
N GLU A 28 22.96 13.01 -4.07
CA GLU A 28 23.48 12.33 -2.85
C GLU A 28 22.67 12.62 -1.58
N ASP A 29 21.96 13.77 -1.51
CA ASP A 29 21.14 14.15 -0.34
C ASP A 29 19.76 13.47 -0.31
N CYS A 30 19.49 12.63 -1.29
CA CYS A 30 18.20 12.07 -1.59
C CYS A 30 17.99 10.72 -0.86
N LEU A 31 17.10 10.68 0.14
CA LEU A 31 16.85 9.46 0.94
C LEU A 31 15.96 8.44 0.23
N PRO A 32 16.37 7.15 0.05
CA PRO A 32 15.51 6.10 -0.50
C PRO A 32 14.06 6.17 0.00
N CYS A 33 13.12 6.00 -0.92
CA CYS A 33 11.70 6.20 -0.66
C CYS A 33 10.95 4.88 -0.79
N LEU A 34 10.22 4.50 0.26
CA LEU A 34 9.23 3.43 0.17
C LEU A 34 7.86 4.04 -0.17
N PHE A 35 7.27 3.58 -1.26
CA PHE A 35 5.91 3.94 -1.66
C PHE A 35 4.95 2.88 -1.15
N LEU A 36 3.90 3.29 -0.45
CA LEU A 36 2.84 2.42 0.04
C LEU A 36 1.52 2.86 -0.56
N GLN A 37 0.94 2.03 -1.42
CA GLN A 37 -0.38 2.24 -2.02
C GLN A 37 -1.43 1.37 -1.33
N PHE A 38 -2.56 1.95 -0.95
CA PHE A 38 -3.67 1.24 -0.33
C PHE A 38 -5.01 1.89 -0.66
N MET A 39 -6.07 1.09 -0.62
CA MET A 39 -7.44 1.54 -0.92
C MET A 39 -8.17 1.97 0.36
N VAL A 40 -8.91 3.08 0.27
CA VAL A 40 -9.79 3.57 1.33
C VAL A 40 -11.15 3.97 0.76
N VAL A 41 -12.16 4.06 1.63
CA VAL A 41 -13.46 4.63 1.27
C VAL A 41 -13.54 6.04 1.84
N GLU A 42 -13.63 7.04 0.98
CA GLU A 42 -13.84 8.44 1.34
C GLU A 42 -15.10 8.96 0.66
N ASN A 43 -16.02 9.56 1.43
CA ASN A 43 -17.30 10.06 0.92
C ASN A 43 -18.10 9.01 0.11
N GLY A 44 -18.03 7.74 0.52
CA GLY A 44 -18.71 6.63 -0.16
C GLY A 44 -18.03 6.14 -1.44
N LEU A 45 -16.92 6.75 -1.85
CA LEU A 45 -16.15 6.37 -3.04
C LEU A 45 -14.88 5.63 -2.65
N ARG A 46 -14.54 4.60 -3.42
CA ARG A 46 -13.24 3.92 -3.30
C ARG A 46 -12.17 4.77 -3.96
N VAL A 47 -11.16 5.14 -3.20
CA VAL A 47 -10.01 5.92 -3.67
C VAL A 47 -8.71 5.23 -3.26
N SER A 48 -7.69 5.41 -4.09
CA SER A 48 -6.34 4.93 -3.79
C SER A 48 -5.54 6.03 -3.10
N LYS A 49 -4.81 5.66 -2.05
CA LYS A 49 -3.91 6.55 -1.30
C LYS A 49 -2.48 6.07 -1.49
N ILE A 50 -1.56 7.01 -1.67
CA ILE A 50 -0.11 6.74 -1.66
C ILE A 50 0.52 7.48 -0.49
N LEU A 51 1.26 6.74 0.35
CA LEU A 51 2.14 7.26 1.38
C LEU A 51 3.60 7.07 0.95
N GLN A 52 4.38 8.14 1.05
CA GLN A 52 5.83 8.12 0.82
C GLN A 52 6.55 8.10 2.16
N VAL A 53 7.49 7.17 2.31
CA VAL A 53 8.36 7.06 3.50
C VAL A 53 9.81 7.22 3.05
N PHE A 54 10.34 8.44 3.20
CA PHE A 54 11.76 8.73 2.98
C PHE A 54 12.58 8.24 4.17
N SER A 55 13.50 7.30 3.94
CA SER A 55 14.27 6.67 5.02
C SER A 55 15.59 6.10 4.51
N LYS A 56 16.67 6.27 5.29
CA LYS A 56 17.94 5.54 5.07
C LYS A 56 17.78 4.02 5.15
N GLN A 57 16.71 3.56 5.80
CA GLN A 57 16.40 2.14 5.99
C GLN A 57 15.31 1.64 5.03
N ALA A 58 14.93 2.38 3.99
CA ALA A 58 13.84 1.97 3.09
C ALA A 58 14.11 0.61 2.42
N ILE A 59 15.36 0.31 2.07
CA ILE A 59 15.76 -1.01 1.51
C ILE A 59 15.49 -2.13 2.52
N MET A 60 15.86 -1.95 3.79
CA MET A 60 15.57 -2.94 4.82
C MET A 60 14.06 -3.13 5.01
N MET A 61 13.29 -2.05 4.98
CA MET A 61 11.83 -2.11 5.07
C MET A 61 11.22 -2.88 3.89
N ASP A 62 11.66 -2.58 2.66
CA ASP A 62 11.24 -3.28 1.44
C ASP A 62 11.53 -4.78 1.53
N THR A 63 12.76 -5.17 1.88
CA THR A 63 13.15 -6.58 2.06
C THR A 63 12.29 -7.29 3.10
N LEU A 64 11.96 -6.63 4.22
CA LEU A 64 11.10 -7.20 5.26
C LEU A 64 9.68 -7.40 4.74
N ILE A 65 9.12 -6.43 4.02
CA ILE A 65 7.77 -6.54 3.45
C ILE A 65 7.75 -7.65 2.40
N GLU A 66 8.71 -7.70 1.48
CA GLU A 66 8.81 -8.74 0.46
C GLU A 66 8.86 -10.14 1.08
N HIS A 67 9.71 -10.33 2.09
CA HIS A 67 9.83 -11.60 2.79
C HIS A 67 8.50 -12.04 3.42
N PHE A 68 7.90 -11.21 4.29
CA PHE A 68 6.69 -11.59 5.02
C PHE A 68 5.45 -11.67 4.12
N ALA A 69 5.32 -10.80 3.11
CA ALA A 69 4.26 -10.90 2.13
C ALA A 69 4.42 -12.15 1.24
N GLY A 70 5.66 -12.54 0.92
CA GLY A 70 5.98 -13.79 0.26
C GLY A 70 5.56 -15.01 1.09
N GLU A 71 5.94 -15.06 2.36
CA GLU A 71 5.55 -16.13 3.28
C GLU A 71 4.03 -16.20 3.49
N TYR A 72 3.37 -15.05 3.60
CA TYR A 72 1.91 -14.97 3.69
C TYR A 72 1.23 -15.58 2.45
N ARG A 73 1.70 -15.23 1.24
CA ARG A 73 1.17 -15.79 -0.02
C ARG A 73 1.39 -17.30 -0.13
N LYS A 74 2.55 -17.81 0.29
CA LYS A 74 2.83 -19.25 0.30
C LYS A 74 1.86 -20.02 1.19
N ARG A 75 1.57 -19.51 2.40
CA ARG A 75 0.61 -20.12 3.32
C ARG A 75 -0.81 -20.13 2.74
N LEU A 76 -1.22 -19.05 2.08
CA LEU A 76 -2.53 -18.99 1.42
C LEU A 76 -2.65 -20.02 0.28
N GLY A 77 -1.56 -20.28 -0.44
CA GLY A 77 -1.50 -21.31 -1.49
C GLY A 77 -1.38 -22.76 -0.98
N GLN A 78 -1.06 -22.97 0.30
CA GLN A 78 -0.99 -24.31 0.92
C GLN A 78 -2.32 -24.75 1.55
N GLU A 79 -3.23 -23.83 1.86
CA GLU A 79 -4.56 -24.10 2.47
C GLU A 79 -5.63 -24.60 1.47
N THR A 80 -5.23 -25.18 0.33
CA THR A 80 -6.18 -25.91 -0.54
C THR A 80 -5.77 -27.38 -0.72
N PRO A 81 -6.07 -28.28 0.24
CA PRO A 81 -6.53 -29.61 -0.13
C PRO A 81 -7.87 -29.42 -0.84
N SER A 82 -7.92 -29.81 -2.10
CA SER A 82 -9.10 -29.83 -2.93
C SER A 82 -10.20 -30.71 -2.32
N GLU A 83 -11.08 -30.14 -1.49
CA GLU A 83 -12.38 -30.73 -1.17
C GLU A 83 -13.47 -29.65 -0.99
N HIS A 84 -14.34 -29.58 -2.00
CA HIS A 84 -15.75 -29.21 -1.88
C HIS A 84 -16.10 -27.76 -1.51
N ALA A 85 -16.11 -26.88 -2.51
CA ALA A 85 -17.19 -25.90 -2.62
C ALA A 85 -17.52 -25.64 -4.09
N ASN A 86 -18.54 -26.34 -4.56
CA ASN A 86 -19.25 -26.05 -5.79
C ASN A 86 -19.89 -24.65 -5.66
N TYR A 87 -19.21 -23.61 -6.14
CA TYR A 87 -19.81 -22.32 -6.42
C TYR A 87 -19.66 -22.07 -7.91
N ASP A 88 -20.73 -22.37 -8.62
CA ASP A 88 -20.95 -22.02 -10.01
C ASP A 88 -20.96 -20.49 -10.11
N TYR A 89 -19.83 -19.91 -10.54
CA TYR A 89 -19.70 -18.48 -10.82
C TYR A 89 -19.64 -18.34 -12.33
N HIS A 90 -20.79 -18.00 -12.93
CA HIS A 90 -20.82 -17.57 -14.31
C HIS A 90 -19.94 -16.32 -14.47
N SER A 91 -18.84 -16.51 -15.20
CA SER A 91 -17.98 -15.44 -15.72
C SER A 91 -18.78 -14.55 -16.65
N ASP A 92 -18.89 -13.28 -16.32
CA ASP A 92 -18.76 -12.24 -17.32
C ASP A 92 -17.84 -11.13 -16.79
N SER A 93 -16.84 -10.79 -17.59
CA SER A 93 -15.87 -9.71 -17.43
C SER A 93 -14.76 -9.86 -16.37
N GLY A 94 -13.68 -10.56 -16.76
CA GLY A 94 -12.27 -10.13 -16.73
C GLY A 94 -11.66 -9.31 -15.58
N SER A 95 -12.27 -9.26 -14.40
CA SER A 95 -11.75 -8.54 -13.24
C SER A 95 -11.09 -9.50 -12.26
N ILE A 96 -9.89 -9.15 -11.82
CA ILE A 96 -9.21 -9.81 -10.70
C ILE A 96 -10.14 -9.61 -9.49
N SER A 97 -10.79 -10.69 -9.05
CA SER A 97 -11.64 -10.70 -7.86
C SER A 97 -10.78 -10.48 -6.62
N LEU A 98 -10.57 -9.21 -6.25
CA LEU A 98 -10.05 -8.87 -4.93
C LEU A 98 -11.07 -9.27 -3.86
N PRO A 99 -10.64 -9.80 -2.72
CA PRO A 99 -11.54 -10.18 -1.64
C PRO A 99 -12.41 -8.98 -1.23
N PRO A 100 -13.71 -9.20 -0.93
CA PRO A 100 -14.57 -8.11 -0.53
C PRO A 100 -14.07 -7.53 0.79
N LEU A 101 -13.67 -6.25 0.76
CA LEU A 101 -13.46 -5.38 1.94
C LEU A 101 -14.70 -5.29 2.86
N SER A 102 -15.81 -5.92 2.47
CA SER A 102 -17.10 -5.98 3.15
C SER A 102 -17.15 -7.12 4.19
N ARG A 103 -16.19 -7.19 5.11
CA ARG A 103 -16.49 -7.70 6.47
C ARG A 103 -16.39 -6.52 7.43
N PRO A 104 -17.52 -5.85 7.74
CA PRO A 104 -17.50 -4.58 8.45
C PRO A 104 -16.94 -4.61 9.88
N ASP A 105 -16.85 -5.76 10.56
CA ASP A 105 -16.67 -5.75 12.02
C ASP A 105 -15.67 -6.79 12.58
N SER A 106 -14.47 -6.90 12.02
CA SER A 106 -13.36 -7.49 12.79
C SER A 106 -12.46 -6.38 13.36
N PRO A 107 -12.59 -6.01 14.65
CA PRO A 107 -11.73 -5.00 15.29
C PRO A 107 -10.25 -5.42 15.39
N GLN A 108 -9.90 -6.61 14.91
CA GLN A 108 -8.56 -7.20 14.98
C GLN A 108 -7.67 -6.87 13.77
N ARG A 109 -8.19 -6.29 12.68
CA ARG A 109 -7.45 -6.23 11.40
C ARG A 109 -6.75 -4.92 11.06
N ARG A 110 -7.04 -3.80 11.74
CA ARG A 110 -6.40 -2.50 11.44
C ARG A 110 -6.01 -1.79 12.73
N LEU A 111 -4.71 -1.83 13.05
CA LEU A 111 -4.15 -1.33 14.31
C LEU A 111 -4.42 0.17 14.56
N ALA A 112 -4.61 0.98 13.50
CA ALA A 112 -5.24 2.31 13.49
C ALA A 112 -5.14 2.90 12.07
N ASN A 113 -6.10 3.74 11.64
CA ASN A 113 -6.04 4.51 10.39
C ASN A 113 -6.35 6.00 10.63
N LYS A 114 -5.37 6.74 11.16
CA LYS A 114 -5.47 8.18 11.43
C LYS A 114 -5.03 8.98 10.20
N LEU A 115 -5.73 8.78 9.07
CA LEU A 115 -5.34 9.30 7.75
C LEU A 115 -5.20 10.84 7.71
N SER A 116 -6.01 11.56 8.47
CA SER A 116 -5.93 13.02 8.60
C SER A 116 -4.60 13.54 9.18
N ARG A 117 -3.80 12.64 9.77
CA ARG A 117 -2.47 12.94 10.31
C ARG A 117 -1.33 12.57 9.36
N LEU A 118 -1.66 12.09 8.15
CA LEU A 118 -0.71 11.70 7.13
C LEU A 118 -0.82 12.65 5.93
N ALA A 119 0.32 12.92 5.30
CA ALA A 119 0.37 13.54 3.98
C ALA A 119 0.22 12.43 2.93
N LEU A 120 -0.92 12.39 2.24
CA LEU A 120 -1.27 11.33 1.29
C LEU A 120 -1.65 11.93 -0.06
N ALA A 121 -1.19 11.29 -1.14
CA ALA A 121 -1.70 11.55 -2.49
C ALA A 121 -2.93 10.67 -2.76
N THR A 122 -3.98 11.23 -3.35
CA THR A 122 -5.26 10.54 -3.59
C THR A 122 -5.51 10.39 -5.08
N HIS A 123 -5.85 9.17 -5.50
CA HIS A 123 -6.16 8.83 -6.89
C HIS A 123 -7.55 8.21 -7.00
N ASP A 124 -8.22 8.45 -8.12
CA ASP A 124 -9.49 7.80 -8.46
C ASP A 124 -9.25 6.33 -8.90
N GLY A 125 -10.33 5.60 -9.16
CA GLY A 125 -10.27 4.21 -9.64
C GLY A 125 -9.67 4.04 -11.04
N ARG A 126 -9.43 5.14 -11.78
CA ARG A 126 -8.77 5.15 -13.10
C ARG A 126 -7.29 5.55 -12.99
N GLY A 127 -6.81 5.90 -11.79
CA GLY A 127 -5.45 6.35 -11.53
C GLY A 127 -5.22 7.86 -11.69
N HIS A 128 -6.26 8.66 -11.91
CA HIS A 128 -6.11 10.12 -11.98
C HIS A 128 -5.94 10.71 -10.58
N LEU A 129 -5.03 11.68 -10.46
CA LEU A 129 -4.79 12.41 -9.22
C LEU A 129 -6.00 13.30 -8.89
N LEU A 130 -6.62 13.05 -7.74
CA LEU A 130 -7.72 13.86 -7.19
C LEU A 130 -7.22 14.98 -6.27
N GLY A 131 -6.04 14.79 -5.67
CA GLY A 131 -5.42 15.77 -4.77
C GLY A 131 -4.73 15.13 -3.56
N GLY A 132 -3.97 15.91 -2.80
CA GLY A 132 -3.23 15.42 -1.65
C GLY A 132 -2.03 16.27 -1.27
N ALA A 133 -1.50 16.05 -0.07
CA ALA A 133 -0.26 16.70 0.37
C ALA A 133 0.93 16.04 -0.33
N GLY A 134 1.61 16.80 -1.19
CA GLY A 134 2.68 16.30 -2.05
C GLY A 134 2.16 15.93 -3.43
N ASP A 135 1.74 16.95 -4.20
CA ASP A 135 1.70 16.82 -5.65
C ASP A 135 3.14 16.54 -6.10
N TRP A 136 3.45 15.29 -6.43
CA TRP A 136 4.81 14.83 -6.78
C TRP A 136 5.38 15.60 -7.99
N ARG A 137 4.52 16.25 -8.77
CA ARG A 137 4.88 17.15 -9.88
C ARG A 137 5.28 18.56 -9.45
N SER A 138 4.86 19.02 -8.27
CA SER A 138 4.97 20.41 -7.82
C SER A 138 6.09 20.65 -6.80
N ALA A 139 6.81 19.61 -6.37
CA ALA A 139 8.02 19.77 -5.56
C ALA A 139 9.16 20.30 -6.45
N ARG A 140 9.50 21.59 -6.26
CA ARG A 140 10.49 22.36 -7.06
C ARG A 140 11.93 21.81 -7.07
N HIS A 141 12.19 20.73 -6.36
CA HIS A 141 13.40 19.92 -6.49
C HIS A 141 12.92 18.49 -6.69
N HIS A 142 13.07 17.96 -7.91
CA HIS A 142 12.74 16.59 -8.22
C HIS A 142 13.88 15.70 -7.72
N PRO A 143 13.73 14.95 -6.62
CA PRO A 143 14.56 13.77 -6.43
C PRO A 143 14.27 12.81 -7.58
N SER A 144 15.23 12.64 -8.49
CA SER A 144 15.16 11.63 -9.55
C SER A 144 15.27 10.26 -8.92
N TRP A 145 14.12 9.68 -8.56
CA TRP A 145 14.04 8.29 -8.15
C TRP A 145 14.07 7.39 -9.39
N VAL A 146 14.95 6.41 -9.38
CA VAL A 146 14.90 5.31 -10.33
C VAL A 146 14.08 4.20 -9.69
N LEU A 147 12.98 3.82 -10.35
CA LEU A 147 12.20 2.64 -9.97
C LEU A 147 12.89 1.39 -10.54
N PRO A 148 13.16 0.36 -9.73
CA PRO A 148 13.63 -0.92 -10.22
C PRO A 148 12.66 -1.48 -11.28
N LYS A 149 13.21 -2.04 -12.35
CA LYS A 149 12.41 -2.84 -13.29
C LYS A 149 12.27 -4.25 -12.71
N HIS A 150 11.06 -4.60 -12.27
CA HIS A 150 10.70 -5.97 -11.90
C HIS A 150 10.66 -6.89 -13.12
#